data_AF-A0A9W7XYK5-F1
#
_entry.id   AF-A0A9W7XYK5-F1
#
_cell.length_a   1.000
_cell.length_b   1.000
_cell.length_c   1.000
_cell.angle_alpha   90.00
_cell.angle_beta   90.00
_cell.angle_gamma   90.00
#
_symmetry.space_group_name_H-M   'P 1'
#
loop_
_entity.id
_entity.type
_entity.pdbx_description
1 polymer ?
#
loop_
_entity_poly.entity_id
_entity_poly.type
_entity_poly.pdbx_seq_one_letter_code
_entity_poly.pdbx_strand_id
1 'polypeptide(L)'
;HIWYKEYTESMVSMLRKAELRCEVEGQLVKEVECVVDQAQPTDAQTAQLAGRLVDSVSASMEALFTAAATVAEAEAARSSGQPFSKDGRVAAEEVLATAAAAAAGVEFPLTAMVNTALQWIQRPADATTERPIYTQMSAFVLLVAHLIQRELTKDGEPDDGTKRLILPFEKVDTNPTGADDETEIDVGLRYRSISSRVEAQADPDYLHMFAVVEAKGQATKANTMDAYVQLFDRTRNMYYNQLQLRFAWGLICCGSVVNACVFGTYKAYASPDIDVMGAEGRREFIPLLVGWSVCSVRQLGQDESITYDAELGCYSIAVPDSSAPDGYKVYYTDTVVMGAERLFGRHCRCFKATAMKPREKVTEDNPLEHKVIIKDSWTVFGTAPDTPEAGGGGEPASDGLGDEQQQQVGGMVRDIPQSSPATAWPTEQDLANVDRVDPSLLRSEVALLRKIGDALEQHEELDGLYPRLEAGGWVRQGRGDNLVLDSTREMIGGLSDEQQRDTPFCLHVRYAMTPIGKPLCEVESVPELIIVIFDVMRCYMAINECGILHRDISDNNIMIVRPIGGHIHGLLIDFDCALDTS
;
A
#
# COMPACT_ATOMS: atom_id res chain seq x y z
N HIS A 1 8.06 -17.08 16.85
CA HIS A 1 7.12 -18.10 17.36
C HIS A 1 7.54 -18.89 18.62
N ILE A 2 8.72 -18.70 19.24
CA ILE A 2 9.12 -19.50 20.43
C ILE A 2 8.82 -18.81 21.78
N TRP A 3 8.52 -17.50 21.80
CA TRP A 3 8.30 -16.72 23.03
C TRP A 3 6.84 -16.63 23.54
N TYR A 4 5.87 -17.22 22.83
CA TYR A 4 4.45 -17.05 23.15
C TYR A 4 3.80 -18.26 23.86
N LYS A 5 4.55 -19.31 24.21
CA LYS A 5 3.98 -20.53 24.81
C LYS A 5 3.39 -20.33 26.22
N GLU A 6 3.63 -19.20 26.88
CA GLU A 6 3.12 -18.89 28.23
C GLU A 6 2.01 -17.82 28.25
N TYR A 7 1.66 -17.24 27.11
CA TYR A 7 0.64 -16.19 27.04
C TYR A 7 -0.73 -16.76 26.63
N THR A 8 -1.78 -16.34 27.33
CA THR A 8 -3.15 -16.60 26.88
C THR A 8 -3.46 -15.81 25.61
N GLU A 9 -4.39 -16.29 24.77
CA GLU A 9 -4.83 -15.57 23.56
C GLU A 9 -5.26 -14.12 23.86
N SER A 10 -5.90 -13.89 25.00
CA SER A 10 -6.28 -12.56 25.49
C SER A 10 -5.07 -11.66 25.73
N MET A 11 -4.00 -12.18 26.33
CA MET A 11 -2.76 -11.42 26.54
C MET A 11 -2.05 -11.12 25.22
N VAL A 12 -2.03 -12.07 24.28
CA VAL A 12 -1.46 -11.86 22.94
C VAL A 12 -2.21 -10.75 22.20
N SER A 13 -3.55 -10.79 22.23
CA SER A 13 -4.40 -9.75 21.63
C SER A 13 -4.17 -8.37 22.28
N MET A 14 -4.04 -8.32 23.60
CA MET A 14 -3.75 -7.07 24.33
C MET A 14 -2.38 -6.48 23.95
N LEU A 15 -1.34 -7.32 23.91
CA LEU A 15 0.01 -6.91 23.52
C LEU A 15 0.02 -6.41 22.07
N ARG A 16 -0.62 -7.13 21.16
CA ARG A 16 -0.76 -6.72 19.76
C ARG A 16 -1.45 -5.37 19.63
N LYS A 17 -2.56 -5.14 20.35
CA LYS A 17 -3.26 -3.85 20.35
C LYS A 17 -2.38 -2.71 20.90
N ALA A 18 -1.54 -3.00 21.90
CA ALA A 18 -0.60 -2.02 22.44
C ALA A 18 0.53 -1.70 21.45
N GLU A 19 1.11 -2.72 20.80
CA GLU A 19 2.11 -2.55 19.74
C GLU A 19 1.58 -1.69 18.59
N LEU A 20 0.39 -2.01 18.08
CA LEU A 20 -0.26 -1.25 17.01
C LEU A 20 -0.55 0.19 17.43
N ARG A 21 -0.91 0.43 18.70
CA ARG A 21 -1.08 1.80 19.21
C ARG A 21 0.24 2.59 19.15
N CYS A 22 1.34 1.99 19.59
CA CYS A 22 2.66 2.60 19.47
C CYS A 22 3.04 2.85 18.00
N GLU A 23 2.68 1.93 17.11
CA GLU A 23 2.91 2.05 15.67
C GLU A 23 2.13 3.24 15.08
N VAL A 24 0.84 3.37 15.40
CA VAL A 24 0.02 4.53 15.03
C VAL A 24 0.63 5.82 15.56
N GLU A 25 1.03 5.87 16.83
CA GLU A 25 1.62 7.07 17.44
C GLU A 25 2.97 7.46 16.81
N GLY A 26 3.77 6.49 16.36
CA GLY A 26 5.08 6.72 15.76
C GLY A 26 5.06 6.96 14.24
N GLN A 27 4.03 6.47 13.53
CA GLN A 27 4.05 6.40 12.07
C GLN A 27 2.86 7.07 11.37
N LEU A 28 1.82 7.48 12.11
CA LEU A 28 0.74 8.29 11.55
C LEU A 28 1.10 9.77 11.54
N VAL A 29 1.10 10.37 10.35
CA VAL A 29 1.13 11.82 10.16
C VAL A 29 -0.31 12.30 9.92
N LYS A 30 -0.79 13.24 10.73
CA LYS A 30 -2.17 13.77 10.65
C LYS A 30 -2.20 15.15 9.98
N GLU A 31 -3.40 15.60 9.64
CA GLU A 31 -3.62 16.92 9.01
C GLU A 31 -2.83 17.09 7.71
N VAL A 32 -2.78 16.04 6.90
CA VAL A 32 -2.05 16.02 5.64
C VAL A 32 -3.01 16.37 4.49
N GLU A 33 -3.09 17.64 4.14
CA GLU A 33 -4.02 18.17 3.11
C GLU A 33 -3.87 17.43 1.77
N CYS A 34 -2.63 17.14 1.36
CA CYS A 34 -2.36 16.52 0.07
C CYS A 34 -2.84 15.06 -0.05
N VAL A 35 -3.34 14.43 1.03
CA VAL A 35 -3.97 13.10 0.96
C VAL A 35 -5.18 13.11 0.03
N VAL A 36 -6.02 14.14 0.09
CA VAL A 36 -7.18 14.25 -0.81
C VAL A 36 -6.74 14.68 -2.22
N ASP A 37 -5.72 15.53 -2.30
CA ASP A 37 -5.13 15.98 -3.57
C ASP A 37 -4.47 14.83 -4.34
N GLN A 38 -3.91 13.84 -3.63
CA GLN A 38 -3.28 12.67 -4.24
C GLN A 38 -4.29 11.85 -5.05
N ALA A 39 -5.58 11.90 -4.68
CA ALA A 39 -6.65 11.29 -5.44
C ALA A 39 -7.10 12.13 -6.65
N GLN A 40 -6.48 13.27 -6.97
CA GLN A 40 -6.87 14.12 -8.10
C GLN A 40 -6.03 13.84 -9.36
N PRO A 41 -6.63 13.86 -10.57
CA PRO A 41 -5.89 13.58 -11.80
C PRO A 41 -4.78 14.59 -12.06
N THR A 42 -3.62 14.10 -12.52
CA THR A 42 -2.48 14.97 -12.85
C THR A 42 -2.52 15.50 -14.28
N ASP A 43 -3.21 14.83 -15.20
CA ASP A 43 -3.37 15.30 -16.56
C ASP A 43 -4.50 16.33 -16.66
N ALA A 44 -4.28 17.37 -17.47
CA ALA A 44 -5.18 18.54 -17.51
C ALA A 44 -6.59 18.18 -17.98
N GLN A 45 -6.73 17.23 -18.91
CA GLN A 45 -8.02 16.84 -19.48
C GLN A 45 -8.88 16.10 -18.45
N THR A 46 -8.30 15.12 -17.75
CA THR A 46 -9.00 14.35 -16.72
C THR A 46 -9.22 15.20 -15.48
N ALA A 47 -8.32 16.13 -15.15
CA ALA A 47 -8.55 17.11 -14.06
C ALA A 47 -9.76 18.01 -14.36
N GLN A 48 -9.91 18.48 -15.61
CA GLN A 48 -11.10 19.23 -16.02
C GLN A 48 -12.38 18.38 -15.94
N LEU A 49 -12.30 17.11 -16.33
CA LEU A 49 -13.42 16.17 -16.18
C LEU A 49 -13.78 15.98 -14.70
N ALA A 50 -12.79 15.74 -13.83
CA ALA A 50 -12.98 15.59 -12.40
C ALA A 50 -13.66 16.81 -11.78
N GLY A 51 -13.21 18.03 -12.12
CA GLY A 51 -13.84 19.27 -11.66
C GLY A 51 -15.32 19.37 -12.05
N ARG A 52 -15.66 19.07 -13.32
CA ARG A 52 -17.06 19.04 -13.77
C ARG A 52 -17.89 17.99 -13.04
N LEU A 53 -17.32 16.81 -12.79
CA LEU A 53 -17.99 15.74 -12.05
C LEU A 53 -18.24 16.15 -10.61
N VAL A 54 -17.24 16.71 -9.92
CA VAL A 54 -17.39 17.21 -8.55
C VAL A 54 -18.54 18.23 -8.47
N ASP A 55 -18.54 19.25 -9.33
CA ASP A 55 -19.60 20.27 -9.32
C ASP A 55 -20.99 19.68 -9.57
N SER A 56 -21.11 18.80 -10.58
CA SER A 56 -22.39 18.16 -10.95
C SER A 56 -22.90 17.20 -9.87
N VAL A 57 -22.02 16.35 -9.33
CA VAL A 57 -22.33 15.36 -8.29
C VAL A 57 -22.67 16.07 -6.99
N SER A 58 -21.88 17.04 -6.54
CA SER A 58 -22.16 17.81 -5.32
C SER A 58 -23.50 18.54 -5.42
N ALA A 59 -23.78 19.24 -6.53
CA ALA A 59 -25.07 19.91 -6.71
C ALA A 59 -26.25 18.93 -6.69
N SER A 60 -26.10 17.76 -7.35
CA SER A 60 -27.12 16.71 -7.35
C SER A 60 -27.35 16.13 -5.95
N MET A 61 -26.27 15.86 -5.21
CA MET A 61 -26.33 15.35 -3.83
C MET A 61 -27.08 16.30 -2.91
N GLU A 62 -26.75 17.59 -2.94
CA GLU A 62 -27.41 18.59 -2.09
C GLU A 62 -28.90 18.76 -2.41
N ALA A 63 -29.26 18.74 -3.70
CA ALA A 63 -30.66 18.81 -4.13
C ALA A 63 -31.46 17.59 -3.63
N LEU A 64 -30.87 16.40 -3.71
CA LEU A 64 -31.49 15.15 -3.25
C LEU A 64 -31.69 15.12 -1.72
N PHE A 65 -30.66 15.50 -0.96
CA PHE A 65 -30.76 15.53 0.50
C PHE A 65 -31.75 16.59 1.00
N THR A 66 -31.76 17.77 0.37
CA THR A 66 -32.73 18.83 0.69
C THR A 66 -34.16 18.37 0.41
N ALA A 67 -34.40 17.73 -0.74
CA ALA A 67 -35.70 17.19 -1.10
C ALA A 67 -36.14 16.09 -0.12
N ALA A 68 -35.27 15.13 0.18
CA ALA A 68 -35.56 14.04 1.12
C ALA A 68 -35.85 14.55 2.54
N ALA A 69 -35.07 15.51 3.04
CA ALA A 69 -35.32 16.15 4.33
C ALA A 69 -36.67 16.88 4.35
N THR A 70 -37.01 17.62 3.29
CA THR A 70 -38.30 18.32 3.16
C THR A 70 -39.48 17.35 3.20
N VAL A 71 -39.36 16.20 2.53
CA VAL A 71 -40.40 15.15 2.56
C VAL A 71 -40.53 14.56 3.96
N ALA A 72 -39.42 14.24 4.63
CA ALA A 72 -39.42 13.69 5.99
C ALA A 72 -40.05 14.68 7.01
N GLU A 73 -39.71 15.96 6.92
CA GLU A 73 -40.32 17.02 7.74
C GLU A 73 -41.83 17.15 7.50
N ALA A 74 -42.27 17.09 6.24
CA ALA A 74 -43.69 17.14 5.91
C ALA A 74 -44.47 15.93 6.48
N GLU A 75 -43.85 14.75 6.50
CA GLU A 75 -44.43 13.54 7.09
C GLU A 75 -44.48 13.59 8.62
N ALA A 76 -43.45 14.14 9.26
CA ALA A 76 -43.42 14.37 10.69
C ALA A 76 -44.49 15.40 11.11
N ALA A 77 -44.59 16.54 10.41
CA ALA A 77 -45.58 17.58 10.66
C ALA A 77 -47.02 17.06 10.49
N ARG A 78 -47.26 16.23 9.46
CA ARG A 78 -48.55 15.56 9.26
C ARG A 78 -48.90 14.65 10.45
N SER A 79 -47.92 13.92 10.97
CA SER A 79 -48.11 13.01 12.10
C SER A 79 -48.35 13.75 13.43
N SER A 80 -47.79 14.95 13.58
CA SER A 80 -47.97 15.81 14.77
C SER A 80 -49.09 16.85 14.63
N GLY A 81 -49.83 16.86 13.51
CA GLY A 81 -50.92 17.81 13.26
C GLY A 81 -50.47 19.26 13.05
N GLN A 82 -49.20 19.49 12.72
CA GLN A 82 -48.66 20.83 12.46
C GLN A 82 -48.88 21.24 10.98
N PRO A 83 -49.14 22.53 10.72
CA PRO A 83 -49.26 23.04 9.36
C PRO A 83 -47.90 22.98 8.64
N PHE A 84 -47.90 22.49 7.39
CA PHE A 84 -46.72 22.41 6.53
C PHE A 84 -47.06 22.88 5.10
N SER A 85 -46.08 23.43 4.38
CA SER A 85 -46.25 23.90 3.00
C SER A 85 -46.51 22.74 2.04
N LYS A 86 -47.71 22.67 1.45
CA LYS A 86 -48.05 21.65 0.45
C LYS A 86 -47.22 21.80 -0.83
N ASP A 87 -47.01 23.03 -1.28
CA ASP A 87 -46.27 23.30 -2.52
C ASP A 87 -44.79 22.91 -2.40
N GLY A 88 -44.18 23.16 -1.23
CA GLY A 88 -42.80 22.75 -0.96
C GLY A 88 -42.62 21.23 -0.93
N ARG A 89 -43.58 20.49 -0.35
CA ARG A 89 -43.59 19.02 -0.37
C ARG A 89 -43.70 18.47 -1.79
N VAL A 90 -44.63 18.99 -2.60
CA VAL A 90 -44.85 18.50 -3.96
C VAL A 90 -43.61 18.71 -4.83
N ALA A 91 -42.96 19.89 -4.71
CA ALA A 91 -41.71 20.15 -5.43
C ALA A 91 -40.59 19.19 -5.01
N ALA A 92 -40.47 18.87 -3.72
CA ALA A 92 -39.49 17.90 -3.23
C ALA A 92 -39.76 16.47 -3.71
N GLU A 93 -41.02 16.03 -3.71
CA GLU A 93 -41.43 14.73 -4.27
C GLU A 93 -41.12 14.65 -5.77
N GLU A 94 -41.30 15.75 -6.52
CA GLU A 94 -40.97 15.83 -7.95
C GLU A 94 -39.45 15.71 -8.21
N VAL A 95 -38.62 16.34 -7.38
CA VAL A 95 -37.14 16.21 -7.47
C VAL A 95 -36.73 14.75 -7.27
N LEU A 96 -37.23 14.10 -6.22
CA LEU A 96 -36.92 12.69 -5.93
C LEU A 96 -37.44 11.75 -7.04
N ALA A 97 -38.65 12.01 -7.54
CA ALA A 97 -39.23 11.22 -8.62
C ALA A 97 -38.45 11.38 -9.94
N THR A 98 -38.02 12.59 -10.27
CA THR A 98 -37.21 12.87 -11.46
C THR A 98 -35.86 12.15 -11.38
N ALA A 99 -35.21 12.22 -10.22
CA ALA A 99 -33.95 11.52 -10.01
C ALA A 99 -34.13 9.99 -10.08
N ALA A 100 -35.19 9.45 -9.45
CA ALA A 100 -35.50 8.03 -9.52
C ALA A 100 -35.85 7.57 -10.95
N ALA A 101 -36.55 8.39 -11.73
CA ALA A 101 -36.85 8.11 -13.14
C ALA A 101 -35.58 8.13 -14.02
N ALA A 102 -34.64 9.04 -13.73
CA ALA A 102 -33.33 9.05 -14.39
C ALA A 102 -32.48 7.80 -14.04
N ALA A 103 -32.79 7.12 -12.93
CA ALA A 103 -32.20 5.86 -12.52
C ALA A 103 -33.00 4.62 -13.00
N ALA A 104 -34.01 4.79 -13.85
CA ALA A 104 -34.86 3.68 -14.31
C ALA A 104 -34.03 2.60 -15.04
N GLY A 105 -34.01 1.39 -14.49
CA GLY A 105 -33.19 0.27 -14.96
C GLY A 105 -32.11 -0.18 -13.96
N VAL A 106 -31.91 0.57 -12.86
CA VAL A 106 -31.11 0.15 -11.71
C VAL A 106 -32.02 -0.64 -10.74
N GLU A 107 -31.58 -1.82 -10.31
CA GLU A 107 -32.36 -2.75 -9.45
C GLU A 107 -32.59 -2.22 -8.02
N PHE A 108 -32.05 -1.04 -7.68
CA PHE A 108 -32.16 -0.41 -6.37
C PHE A 108 -32.94 0.91 -6.41
N PRO A 109 -33.87 1.15 -5.47
CA PRO A 109 -34.61 2.40 -5.40
C PRO A 109 -33.68 3.52 -4.91
N LEU A 110 -33.28 4.42 -5.81
CA LEU A 110 -32.45 5.61 -5.53
C LEU A 110 -32.91 6.37 -4.27
N THR A 111 -34.22 6.51 -4.09
CA THR A 111 -34.83 7.15 -2.91
C THR A 111 -34.42 6.47 -1.59
N ALA A 112 -34.31 5.14 -1.56
CA ALA A 112 -33.86 4.42 -0.37
C ALA A 112 -32.38 4.67 -0.06
N MET A 113 -31.54 4.81 -1.09
CA MET A 113 -30.12 5.17 -0.93
C MET A 113 -29.99 6.57 -0.37
N VAL A 114 -30.72 7.54 -0.93
CA VAL A 114 -30.75 8.93 -0.44
C VAL A 114 -31.20 8.97 1.01
N ASN A 115 -32.30 8.29 1.36
CA ASN A 115 -32.81 8.27 2.73
C ASN A 115 -31.83 7.60 3.71
N THR A 116 -31.19 6.50 3.33
CA THR A 116 -30.20 5.82 4.18
C THR A 116 -28.96 6.68 4.37
N ALA A 117 -28.42 7.30 3.31
CA ALA A 117 -27.29 8.21 3.41
C ALA A 117 -27.63 9.47 4.24
N LEU A 118 -28.85 10.00 4.11
CA LEU A 118 -29.32 11.15 4.89
C LEU A 118 -29.30 10.87 6.40
N GLN A 119 -29.57 9.64 6.84
CA GLN A 119 -29.49 9.27 8.25
C GLN A 119 -28.08 9.39 8.84
N TRP A 120 -27.04 9.23 8.04
CA TRP A 120 -25.65 9.44 8.48
C TRP A 120 -25.30 10.91 8.57
N ILE A 121 -25.74 11.70 7.57
CA ILE A 121 -25.56 13.15 7.55
C ILE A 121 -26.29 13.83 8.71
N GLN A 122 -27.48 13.34 9.07
CA GLN A 122 -28.29 13.85 10.18
C GLN A 122 -28.07 13.08 11.49
N ARG A 123 -26.96 12.34 11.59
CA ARG A 123 -26.69 11.49 12.74
C ARG A 123 -26.58 12.32 14.03
N PRO A 124 -27.25 11.92 15.12
CA PRO A 124 -27.11 12.60 16.41
C PRO A 124 -25.68 12.49 16.96
N ALA A 125 -25.15 13.59 17.52
CA ALA A 125 -23.79 13.62 18.09
C ALA A 125 -23.61 12.68 19.30
N ASP A 126 -24.69 12.34 20.00
CA ASP A 126 -24.71 11.42 21.14
C ASP A 126 -24.90 9.94 20.74
N ALA A 127 -25.08 9.64 19.44
CA ALA A 127 -25.27 8.28 18.98
C ALA A 127 -23.98 7.45 19.12
N THR A 128 -23.99 6.49 20.05
CA THR A 128 -22.78 5.73 20.44
C THR A 128 -22.47 4.51 19.56
N THR A 129 -23.44 4.00 18.79
CA THR A 129 -23.30 2.75 18.04
C THR A 129 -22.80 2.94 16.61
N GLU A 130 -21.73 2.26 16.23
CA GLU A 130 -21.11 2.35 14.90
C GLU A 130 -21.88 1.60 13.81
N ARG A 131 -22.53 0.47 14.11
CA ARG A 131 -23.14 -0.42 13.11
C ARG A 131 -24.03 0.26 12.05
N PRO A 132 -24.87 1.26 12.38
CA PRO A 132 -25.64 1.98 11.37
C PRO A 132 -24.76 2.71 10.34
N ILE A 133 -23.57 3.18 10.73
CA ILE A 133 -22.64 3.92 9.86
C ILE A 133 -22.25 3.09 8.65
N TYR A 134 -22.10 1.76 8.80
CA TYR A 134 -21.63 0.89 7.73
C TYR A 134 -22.54 0.93 6.49
N THR A 135 -23.85 0.76 6.71
CA THR A 135 -24.85 0.77 5.64
C THR A 135 -25.13 2.18 5.15
N GLN A 136 -25.07 3.17 6.02
CA GLN A 136 -25.34 4.57 5.66
C GLN A 136 -24.20 5.20 4.84
N MET A 137 -22.94 4.94 5.21
CA MET A 137 -21.78 5.34 4.42
C MET A 137 -21.75 4.58 3.09
N SER A 138 -22.03 3.28 3.09
CA SER A 138 -22.15 2.50 1.84
C SER A 138 -23.21 3.06 0.90
N ALA A 139 -24.36 3.48 1.43
CA ALA A 139 -25.40 4.15 0.65
C ALA A 139 -24.94 5.49 0.06
N PHE A 140 -24.15 6.28 0.82
CA PHE A 140 -23.54 7.51 0.33
C PHE A 140 -22.58 7.23 -0.84
N VAL A 141 -21.67 6.26 -0.69
CA VAL A 141 -20.70 5.87 -1.73
C VAL A 141 -21.43 5.38 -2.99
N LEU A 142 -22.43 4.52 -2.85
CA LEU A 142 -23.21 4.03 -3.99
C LEU A 142 -24.00 5.17 -4.67
N LEU A 143 -24.51 6.14 -3.92
CA LEU A 143 -25.20 7.30 -4.48
C LEU A 143 -24.25 8.16 -5.32
N VAL A 144 -23.03 8.41 -4.82
CA VAL A 144 -21.97 9.09 -5.56
C VAL A 144 -21.59 8.31 -6.81
N ALA A 145 -21.39 6.98 -6.71
CA ALA A 145 -21.10 6.12 -7.85
C ALA A 145 -22.20 6.17 -8.92
N HIS A 146 -23.47 6.17 -8.52
CA HIS A 146 -24.61 6.31 -9.43
C HIS A 146 -24.57 7.64 -10.19
N LEU A 147 -24.32 8.75 -9.48
CA LEU A 147 -24.24 10.07 -10.09
C LEU A 147 -23.04 10.18 -11.04
N ILE A 148 -21.87 9.65 -10.65
CA ILE A 148 -20.69 9.57 -11.52
C ILE A 148 -21.00 8.77 -12.80
N GLN A 149 -21.58 7.58 -12.66
CA GLN A 149 -21.96 6.75 -13.81
C GLN A 149 -22.90 7.49 -14.75
N ARG A 150 -23.93 8.14 -14.20
CA ARG A 150 -24.87 8.95 -14.98
C ARG A 150 -24.14 10.03 -15.75
N GLU A 151 -23.29 10.83 -15.11
CA GLU A 151 -22.57 11.92 -15.77
C GLU A 151 -21.63 11.41 -16.88
N LEU A 152 -20.88 10.32 -16.62
CA LEU A 152 -19.90 9.79 -17.56
C LEU A 152 -20.53 9.08 -18.77
N THR A 153 -21.76 8.58 -18.64
CA THR A 153 -22.45 7.83 -19.72
C THR A 153 -23.45 8.67 -20.51
N LYS A 154 -23.70 9.92 -20.12
CA LYS A 154 -24.67 10.83 -20.77
C LYS A 154 -24.49 10.99 -22.27
N ASP A 155 -23.25 11.08 -22.72
CA ASP A 155 -22.92 11.36 -24.12
C ASP A 155 -22.72 10.08 -24.95
N GLY A 156 -22.93 8.90 -24.34
CA GLY A 156 -22.75 7.60 -25.00
C GLY A 156 -21.30 7.32 -25.40
N GLU A 157 -20.32 7.98 -24.77
CA GLU A 157 -18.91 7.69 -25.00
C GLU A 157 -18.60 6.24 -24.58
N PRO A 158 -17.83 5.50 -25.39
CA PRO A 158 -17.45 4.13 -25.06
C PRO A 158 -16.55 4.12 -23.82
N ASP A 159 -16.72 3.08 -22.98
CA ASP A 159 -15.80 2.80 -21.88
C ASP A 159 -14.40 2.50 -22.45
N ASP A 160 -13.45 3.38 -22.18
CA ASP A 160 -12.04 3.22 -22.55
C ASP A 160 -11.26 2.37 -21.53
N GLY A 161 -11.94 1.86 -20.49
CA GLY A 161 -11.35 1.05 -19.43
C GLY A 161 -10.57 1.85 -18.38
N THR A 162 -10.48 3.18 -18.52
CA THR A 162 -9.70 4.03 -17.59
C THR A 162 -10.54 4.50 -16.40
N LYS A 163 -11.86 4.61 -16.60
CA LYS A 163 -12.83 5.13 -15.64
C LYS A 163 -13.47 3.99 -14.85
N ARG A 164 -13.75 4.23 -13.57
CA ARG A 164 -14.25 3.20 -12.65
C ARG A 164 -15.26 3.74 -11.65
N LEU A 165 -16.00 2.82 -11.04
CA LEU A 165 -16.92 3.06 -9.95
C LEU A 165 -16.33 2.50 -8.67
N ILE A 166 -16.33 3.30 -7.60
CA ILE A 166 -16.02 2.83 -6.25
C ILE A 166 -17.30 2.30 -5.62
N LEU A 167 -17.30 1.03 -5.25
CA LEU A 167 -18.46 0.32 -4.75
C LEU A 167 -18.11 -0.39 -3.43
N PRO A 168 -18.99 -0.31 -2.41
CA PRO A 168 -18.82 -1.07 -1.18
C PRO A 168 -19.11 -2.55 -1.41
N PHE A 169 -18.56 -3.41 -0.56
CA PHE A 169 -19.01 -4.79 -0.44
C PHE A 169 -20.34 -4.88 0.34
N GLU A 170 -21.12 -5.92 0.08
CA GLU A 170 -22.41 -6.17 0.74
C GLU A 170 -22.24 -6.64 2.19
N LYS A 171 -21.25 -7.51 2.44
CA LYS A 171 -20.95 -8.00 3.78
C LYS A 171 -20.12 -6.96 4.54
N VAL A 172 -20.59 -6.64 5.74
CA VAL A 172 -20.00 -5.75 6.75
C VAL A 172 -19.71 -6.55 8.01
N ASP A 173 -18.86 -6.04 8.92
CA ASP A 173 -18.38 -6.78 10.10
C ASP A 173 -17.97 -8.21 9.69
N THR A 174 -17.01 -8.32 8.76
CA THR A 174 -16.66 -9.62 8.19
C THR A 174 -15.17 -9.80 7.98
N ASN A 175 -14.72 -11.04 8.10
CA ASN A 175 -13.35 -11.45 7.80
C ASN A 175 -13.22 -11.66 6.28
N PRO A 176 -12.45 -10.84 5.55
CA PRO A 176 -12.30 -10.99 4.11
C PRO A 176 -11.49 -12.23 3.74
N THR A 177 -11.73 -12.74 2.53
CA THR A 177 -10.82 -13.72 1.93
C THR A 177 -9.41 -13.14 1.84
N GLY A 178 -8.40 -13.96 2.14
CA GLY A 178 -7.00 -13.54 2.18
C GLY A 178 -6.55 -12.90 3.49
N ALA A 179 -7.42 -12.83 4.52
CA ALA A 179 -7.02 -12.46 5.87
C ALA A 179 -6.08 -13.52 6.48
N ASP A 180 -5.09 -13.07 7.25
CA ASP A 180 -4.14 -13.93 7.94
C ASP A 180 -4.55 -14.29 9.38
N ASP A 181 -5.63 -13.69 9.87
CA ASP A 181 -6.26 -13.95 11.17
C ASP A 181 -7.80 -13.85 11.06
N GLU A 182 -8.50 -14.05 12.18
CA GLU A 182 -9.97 -14.01 12.24
C GLU A 182 -10.53 -12.58 12.38
N THR A 183 -9.71 -11.54 12.15
CA THR A 183 -10.16 -10.18 12.38
C THR A 183 -11.10 -9.69 11.29
N GLU A 184 -12.16 -9.01 11.70
CA GLU A 184 -13.18 -8.48 10.82
C GLU A 184 -12.85 -7.02 10.44
N ILE A 185 -13.20 -6.65 9.21
CA ILE A 185 -13.29 -5.25 8.79
C ILE A 185 -14.74 -4.77 8.90
N ASP A 186 -14.94 -3.49 9.19
CA ASP A 186 -16.28 -2.92 9.27
C ASP A 186 -16.90 -2.78 7.86
N VAL A 187 -16.19 -2.14 6.92
CA VAL A 187 -16.60 -2.01 5.51
C VAL A 187 -15.38 -2.10 4.59
N GLY A 188 -15.51 -2.79 3.45
CA GLY A 188 -14.53 -2.76 2.36
C GLY A 188 -15.07 -2.03 1.13
N LEU A 189 -14.19 -1.36 0.40
CA LEU A 189 -14.48 -0.76 -0.91
C LEU A 189 -13.67 -1.47 -1.99
N ARG A 190 -14.22 -1.54 -3.21
CA ARG A 190 -13.50 -1.98 -4.41
C ARG A 190 -13.88 -1.12 -5.60
N TYR A 191 -13.05 -1.12 -6.64
CA TYR A 191 -13.43 -0.50 -7.91
C TYR A 191 -13.96 -1.52 -8.93
N ARG A 192 -14.80 -1.05 -9.85
CA ARG A 192 -15.34 -1.80 -11.00
C ARG A 192 -15.35 -0.91 -12.25
N SER A 193 -15.35 -1.50 -13.45
CA SER A 193 -15.51 -0.71 -14.70
C SER A 193 -16.79 0.13 -14.64
N ILE A 194 -16.76 1.31 -15.28
CA ILE A 194 -17.90 2.22 -15.36
C ILE A 194 -19.16 1.59 -15.98
N SER A 195 -19.00 0.53 -16.77
CA SER A 195 -20.10 -0.27 -17.34
C SER A 195 -20.77 -1.24 -16.35
N SER A 196 -20.19 -1.41 -15.16
CA SER A 196 -20.73 -2.30 -14.12
C SER A 196 -21.99 -1.71 -13.49
N ARG A 197 -22.86 -2.58 -12.97
CA ARG A 197 -24.02 -2.14 -12.19
C ARG A 197 -23.57 -1.45 -10.91
N VAL A 198 -24.28 -0.40 -10.52
CA VAL A 198 -24.07 0.31 -9.25
C VAL A 198 -24.81 -0.43 -8.15
N GLU A 199 -24.15 -1.41 -7.57
CA GLU A 199 -24.67 -2.24 -6.48
C GLU A 199 -23.55 -2.66 -5.53
N ALA A 200 -23.93 -3.07 -4.31
CA ALA A 200 -22.97 -3.62 -3.36
C ALA A 200 -22.37 -4.93 -3.92
N GLN A 201 -21.09 -5.14 -3.67
CA GLN A 201 -20.32 -6.23 -4.26
C GLN A 201 -20.31 -7.45 -3.34
N ALA A 202 -20.49 -8.64 -3.89
CA ALA A 202 -20.44 -9.87 -3.12
C ALA A 202 -19.04 -10.10 -2.53
N ASP A 203 -19.02 -10.73 -1.35
CA ASP A 203 -17.86 -11.32 -0.65
C ASP A 203 -16.56 -10.48 -0.65
N PRO A 204 -16.23 -9.83 0.47
CA PRO A 204 -14.95 -9.15 0.65
C PRO A 204 -13.75 -10.07 0.46
N ASP A 205 -12.77 -9.58 -0.31
CA ASP A 205 -11.50 -10.25 -0.57
C ASP A 205 -10.40 -9.20 -0.71
N TYR A 206 -9.31 -9.37 0.06
CA TYR A 206 -8.16 -8.46 0.03
C TYR A 206 -7.48 -8.40 -1.32
N LEU A 207 -7.58 -9.42 -2.18
CA LEU A 207 -7.02 -9.39 -3.54
C LEU A 207 -7.68 -8.32 -4.42
N HIS A 208 -8.97 -8.05 -4.21
CA HIS A 208 -9.76 -7.09 -5.00
C HIS A 208 -10.19 -5.85 -4.23
N MET A 209 -9.76 -5.73 -2.98
CA MET A 209 -10.08 -4.60 -2.12
C MET A 209 -9.30 -3.36 -2.57
N PHE A 210 -9.98 -2.23 -2.64
CA PHE A 210 -9.38 -0.94 -2.95
C PHE A 210 -9.10 -0.12 -1.68
N ALA A 211 -10.00 -0.15 -0.70
CA ALA A 211 -9.81 0.51 0.58
C ALA A 211 -10.53 -0.23 1.72
N VAL A 212 -9.91 -0.24 2.89
CA VAL A 212 -10.53 -0.68 4.16
C VAL A 212 -11.16 0.53 4.84
N VAL A 213 -12.30 0.34 5.50
CA VAL A 213 -12.94 1.38 6.31
C VAL A 213 -13.22 0.84 7.70
N GLU A 214 -12.78 1.60 8.71
CA GLU A 214 -13.06 1.33 10.12
C GLU A 214 -13.93 2.44 10.71
N ALA A 215 -15.01 2.08 11.40
CA ALA A 215 -15.98 3.03 11.92
C ALA A 215 -16.09 2.99 13.44
N LYS A 216 -16.46 4.13 14.03
CA LYS A 216 -16.77 4.27 15.45
C LYS A 216 -17.98 5.17 15.61
N GLY A 217 -18.82 4.92 16.62
CA GLY A 217 -20.08 5.64 16.77
C GLY A 217 -19.92 7.16 16.95
N GLN A 218 -18.79 7.60 17.52
CA GLN A 218 -18.51 9.00 17.84
C GLN A 218 -17.04 9.37 17.58
N ALA A 219 -16.79 10.61 17.15
CA ALA A 219 -15.47 11.23 16.97
C ALA A 219 -14.80 11.67 18.28
N THR A 220 -14.64 10.74 19.23
CA THR A 220 -13.83 10.99 20.43
C THR A 220 -12.37 10.62 20.16
N LYS A 221 -11.42 11.28 20.83
CA LYS A 221 -9.99 10.96 20.71
C LYS A 221 -9.68 9.47 20.89
N ALA A 222 -10.37 8.81 21.84
CA ALA A 222 -10.19 7.39 22.11
C ALA A 222 -10.71 6.52 20.95
N ASN A 223 -11.93 6.81 20.46
CA ASN A 223 -12.52 6.10 19.34
C ASN A 223 -11.70 6.28 18.06
N THR A 224 -11.33 7.51 17.73
CA THR A 224 -10.50 7.83 16.57
C THR A 224 -9.18 7.06 16.61
N MET A 225 -8.52 7.00 17.78
CA MET A 225 -7.30 6.21 17.93
C MET A 225 -7.55 4.71 17.76
N ASP A 226 -8.64 4.18 18.32
CA ASP A 226 -8.99 2.77 18.16
C ASP A 226 -9.34 2.42 16.70
N ALA A 227 -9.98 3.33 15.96
CA ALA A 227 -10.23 3.19 14.53
C ALA A 227 -8.92 3.13 13.72
N TYR A 228 -7.95 4.00 14.01
CA TYR A 228 -6.63 3.94 13.37
C TYR A 228 -5.90 2.63 13.69
N VAL A 229 -5.92 2.18 14.94
CA VAL A 229 -5.28 0.93 15.36
C VAL A 229 -5.84 -0.26 14.59
N GLN A 230 -7.16 -0.33 14.43
CA GLN A 230 -7.79 -1.36 13.60
C GLN A 230 -7.39 -1.19 12.14
N LEU A 231 -7.50 0.02 11.58
CA LEU A 231 -7.23 0.26 10.16
C LEU A 231 -5.80 -0.13 9.76
N PHE A 232 -4.81 0.18 10.62
CA PHE A 232 -3.42 -0.25 10.44
C PHE A 232 -3.33 -1.78 10.35
N ASP A 233 -3.92 -2.48 11.32
CA ASP A 233 -3.82 -3.94 11.39
C ASP A 233 -4.51 -4.64 10.22
N ARG A 234 -5.61 -4.07 9.70
CA ARG A 234 -6.34 -4.65 8.56
C ARG A 234 -5.70 -4.33 7.21
N THR A 235 -5.20 -3.11 7.03
CA THR A 235 -4.65 -2.67 5.73
C THR A 235 -3.40 -3.47 5.33
N ARG A 236 -2.64 -4.02 6.28
CA ARG A 236 -1.47 -4.87 5.99
C ARG A 236 -1.80 -6.08 5.10
N ASN A 237 -3.01 -6.63 5.22
CA ASN A 237 -3.46 -7.76 4.41
C ASN A 237 -3.61 -7.38 2.92
N MET A 238 -3.87 -6.12 2.59
CA MET A 238 -3.87 -5.67 1.18
C MET A 238 -2.48 -5.80 0.55
N TYR A 239 -1.42 -5.39 1.26
CA TYR A 239 -0.04 -5.51 0.77
C TYR A 239 0.41 -6.95 0.55
N TYR A 240 -0.08 -7.85 1.42
CA TYR A 240 0.20 -9.28 1.31
C TYR A 240 -0.49 -9.90 0.08
N ASN A 241 -1.75 -9.56 -0.17
CA ASN A 241 -2.55 -10.18 -1.24
C ASN A 241 -2.39 -9.50 -2.61
N GLN A 242 -1.95 -8.23 -2.66
CA GLN A 242 -1.81 -7.47 -3.90
C GLN A 242 -0.34 -7.15 -4.21
N LEU A 243 0.25 -7.93 -5.12
CA LEU A 243 1.68 -7.86 -5.45
C LEU A 243 2.08 -6.54 -6.10
N GLN A 244 1.16 -5.91 -6.80
CA GLN A 244 1.35 -4.64 -7.50
C GLN A 244 1.06 -3.41 -6.62
N LEU A 245 0.72 -3.58 -5.34
CA LEU A 245 0.33 -2.45 -4.47
C LEU A 245 1.57 -1.68 -3.98
N ARG A 246 1.69 -0.42 -4.38
CA ARG A 246 2.73 0.55 -3.99
C ARG A 246 2.36 1.30 -2.71
N PHE A 247 1.11 1.70 -2.62
CA PHE A 247 0.51 2.28 -1.41
C PHE A 247 -0.96 1.89 -1.31
N ALA A 248 -1.52 1.86 -0.10
CA ALA A 248 -2.89 1.45 0.14
C ALA A 248 -3.76 2.63 0.62
N TRP A 249 -5.05 2.58 0.30
CA TRP A 249 -6.03 3.52 0.81
C TRP A 249 -6.80 2.92 1.99
N GLY A 250 -7.18 3.77 2.93
CA GLY A 250 -8.11 3.43 3.99
C GLY A 250 -8.93 4.63 4.42
N LEU A 251 -10.04 4.40 5.10
CA LEU A 251 -10.85 5.44 5.71
C LEU A 251 -11.08 5.10 7.18
N ILE A 252 -11.14 6.13 8.03
CA ILE A 252 -11.84 6.01 9.30
C ILE A 252 -13.12 6.85 9.26
N CYS A 253 -14.20 6.33 9.84
CA CYS A 253 -15.49 7.01 9.94
C CYS A 253 -15.94 7.07 11.40
N CYS A 254 -15.70 8.18 12.08
CA CYS A 254 -16.09 8.35 13.48
C CYS A 254 -17.29 9.30 13.59
N GLY A 255 -18.49 8.77 13.86
CA GLY A 255 -19.72 9.56 13.76
C GLY A 255 -19.96 10.02 12.33
N SER A 256 -20.00 11.34 12.09
CA SER A 256 -20.07 11.97 10.75
C SER A 256 -18.70 12.41 10.20
N VAL A 257 -17.62 12.23 10.97
CA VAL A 257 -16.27 12.66 10.58
C VAL A 257 -15.56 11.54 9.85
N VAL A 258 -15.03 11.84 8.68
CA VAL A 258 -14.21 10.94 7.85
C VAL A 258 -12.78 11.46 7.81
N ASN A 259 -11.80 10.57 7.95
CA ASN A 259 -10.43 10.86 7.51
C ASN A 259 -10.02 9.85 6.45
N ALA A 260 -9.54 10.36 5.31
CA ALA A 260 -8.90 9.52 4.30
C ALA A 260 -7.46 9.24 4.71
N CYS A 261 -6.99 8.02 4.47
CA CYS A 261 -5.66 7.57 4.82
C CYS A 261 -4.94 7.02 3.60
N VAL A 262 -3.68 7.43 3.41
CA VAL A 262 -2.73 6.78 2.51
C VAL A 262 -1.70 6.07 3.36
N PHE A 263 -1.57 4.77 3.19
CA PHE A 263 -0.55 3.95 3.82
C PHE A 263 0.62 3.83 2.86
N GLY A 264 1.72 4.53 3.13
CA GLY A 264 2.97 4.38 2.37
C GLY A 264 3.89 3.33 2.99
N THR A 265 5.16 3.39 2.62
CA THR A 265 6.18 2.41 3.02
C THR A 265 6.64 2.58 4.47
N TYR A 266 6.80 3.80 4.97
CA TYR A 266 7.31 4.05 6.34
C TYR A 266 6.35 4.86 7.22
N LYS A 267 5.34 5.48 6.62
CA LYS A 267 4.37 6.36 7.28
C LYS A 267 3.00 6.16 6.67
N ALA A 268 1.97 6.36 7.48
CA ALA A 268 0.61 6.57 7.03
C ALA A 268 0.27 8.05 7.17
N TYR A 269 -0.58 8.55 6.28
CA TYR A 269 -0.95 9.96 6.23
C TYR A 269 -2.46 10.05 6.28
N ALA A 270 -2.98 10.79 7.26
CA ALA A 270 -4.40 11.06 7.39
C ALA A 270 -4.72 12.48 6.92
N SER A 271 -5.78 12.61 6.15
CA SER A 271 -6.36 13.91 5.81
C SER A 271 -6.82 14.65 7.07
N PRO A 272 -7.04 15.97 6.98
CA PRO A 272 -7.88 16.68 7.93
C PRO A 272 -9.26 16.03 8.10
N ASP A 273 -9.96 16.40 9.16
CA ASP A 273 -11.31 15.94 9.46
C ASP A 273 -12.31 16.42 8.40
N ILE A 274 -12.98 15.47 7.75
CA ILE A 274 -14.04 15.74 6.75
C ILE A 274 -15.40 15.45 7.40
N ASP A 275 -16.10 16.47 7.89
CA ASP A 275 -17.41 16.30 8.54
C ASP A 275 -18.56 16.34 7.52
N VAL A 276 -19.08 15.16 7.16
CA VAL A 276 -20.15 15.04 6.15
C VAL A 276 -21.53 15.53 6.63
N MET A 277 -21.67 15.90 7.90
CA MET A 277 -22.88 16.58 8.39
C MET A 277 -23.09 17.91 7.65
N GLY A 278 -22.00 18.65 7.41
CA GLY A 278 -22.01 19.91 6.68
C GLY A 278 -21.94 19.72 5.15
N ALA A 279 -22.53 20.65 4.41
CA ALA A 279 -22.42 20.67 2.95
C ALA A 279 -20.98 20.84 2.47
N GLU A 280 -20.17 21.64 3.19
CA GLU A 280 -18.74 21.82 2.89
C GLU A 280 -17.97 20.50 3.04
N GLY A 281 -18.13 19.76 4.15
CA GLY A 281 -17.46 18.47 4.30
C GLY A 281 -17.92 17.41 3.30
N ARG A 282 -19.20 17.41 2.88
CA ARG A 282 -19.62 16.58 1.73
C ARG A 282 -18.94 16.99 0.43
N ARG A 283 -18.76 18.30 0.21
CA ARG A 283 -18.05 18.85 -0.94
C ARG A 283 -16.54 18.60 -0.90
N GLU A 284 -15.98 18.24 0.24
CA GLU A 284 -14.60 17.73 0.39
C GLU A 284 -14.51 16.21 0.20
N PHE A 285 -15.51 15.45 0.66
CA PHE A 285 -15.51 13.98 0.51
C PHE A 285 -15.80 13.53 -0.93
N ILE A 286 -16.68 14.24 -1.64
CA ILE A 286 -17.04 13.91 -3.04
C ILE A 286 -15.81 13.94 -3.98
N PRO A 287 -14.93 14.96 -3.96
CA PRO A 287 -13.67 14.97 -4.71
C PRO A 287 -12.79 13.75 -4.53
N LEU A 288 -12.73 13.17 -3.33
CA LEU A 288 -11.98 11.94 -3.08
C LEU A 288 -12.56 10.77 -3.90
N LEU A 289 -13.89 10.57 -3.82
CA LEU A 289 -14.58 9.49 -4.54
C LEU A 289 -14.56 9.70 -6.06
N VAL A 290 -14.75 10.93 -6.54
CA VAL A 290 -14.64 11.29 -7.96
C VAL A 290 -13.22 11.04 -8.45
N GLY A 291 -12.23 11.48 -7.69
CA GLY A 291 -10.82 11.30 -7.99
C GLY A 291 -10.43 9.82 -8.10
N TRP A 292 -10.83 9.00 -7.13
CA TRP A 292 -10.70 7.55 -7.18
C TRP A 292 -11.40 6.92 -8.40
N SER A 293 -12.46 7.52 -8.90
CA SER A 293 -13.17 7.07 -10.10
C SER A 293 -12.49 7.39 -11.43
N VAL A 294 -11.64 8.42 -11.50
CA VAL A 294 -11.08 8.90 -12.80
C VAL A 294 -9.56 8.97 -12.88
N CYS A 295 -8.83 8.86 -11.77
CA CYS A 295 -7.36 8.86 -11.79
C CYS A 295 -6.76 7.70 -12.60
N SER A 296 -5.47 7.78 -12.92
CA SER A 296 -4.73 6.57 -13.31
C SER A 296 -4.65 5.58 -12.14
N VAL A 297 -4.59 4.27 -12.43
CA VAL A 297 -4.42 3.25 -11.37
C VAL A 297 -3.10 3.44 -10.61
N ARG A 298 -2.09 3.99 -11.27
CA ARG A 298 -0.82 4.44 -10.67
C ARG A 298 -1.01 5.44 -9.55
N GLN A 299 -1.83 6.47 -9.76
CA GLN A 299 -2.15 7.47 -8.73
C GLN A 299 -2.99 6.88 -7.59
N LEU A 300 -3.58 5.71 -7.80
CA LEU A 300 -4.33 4.99 -6.79
C LEU A 300 -3.52 3.89 -6.08
N GLY A 301 -2.21 3.86 -6.31
CA GLY A 301 -1.32 2.96 -5.59
C GLY A 301 -1.03 1.64 -6.30
N GLN A 302 -1.50 1.43 -7.53
CA GLN A 302 -1.11 0.26 -8.32
C GLN A 302 0.21 0.52 -9.06
N ASP A 303 1.01 -0.53 -9.22
CA ASP A 303 2.19 -0.56 -10.08
C ASP A 303 1.80 -1.08 -11.47
N GLU A 304 1.84 -0.22 -12.48
CA GLU A 304 1.43 -0.59 -13.85
C GLU A 304 2.42 -1.55 -14.53
N SER A 305 3.61 -1.71 -13.96
CA SER A 305 4.68 -2.56 -14.47
C SER A 305 4.63 -3.99 -13.91
N ILE A 306 3.67 -4.28 -13.01
CA ILE A 306 3.35 -5.61 -12.51
C ILE A 306 1.89 -5.92 -12.88
N THR A 307 1.68 -6.87 -13.79
CA THR A 307 0.34 -7.19 -14.30
C THR A 307 0.06 -8.69 -14.25
N TYR A 308 -1.14 -9.05 -13.79
CA TYR A 308 -1.61 -10.43 -13.86
C TYR A 308 -2.24 -10.70 -15.22
N ASP A 309 -1.75 -11.72 -15.92
CA ASP A 309 -2.34 -12.20 -17.18
C ASP A 309 -3.23 -13.41 -16.88
N ALA A 310 -4.54 -13.23 -16.95
CA ALA A 310 -5.52 -14.28 -16.66
C ALA A 310 -5.56 -15.40 -17.72
N GLU A 311 -5.15 -15.11 -18.96
CA GLU A 311 -5.06 -16.10 -20.03
C GLU A 311 -3.86 -17.02 -19.80
N LEU A 312 -2.72 -16.43 -19.41
CA LEU A 312 -1.50 -17.16 -19.10
C LEU A 312 -1.48 -17.72 -17.67
N GLY A 313 -2.30 -17.23 -16.74
CA GLY A 313 -2.31 -17.69 -15.36
C GLY A 313 -1.06 -17.32 -14.55
N CYS A 314 -0.38 -16.23 -14.91
CA CYS A 314 0.85 -15.78 -14.23
C CYS A 314 0.98 -14.25 -14.28
N TYR A 315 1.88 -13.71 -13.44
CA TYR A 315 2.24 -12.30 -13.48
C TYR A 315 3.34 -12.04 -14.50
N SER A 316 3.27 -10.88 -15.15
CA SER A 316 4.39 -10.27 -15.86
C SER A 316 4.92 -9.08 -15.05
N ILE A 317 6.24 -8.97 -14.95
CA ILE A 317 6.95 -7.95 -14.19
C ILE A 317 8.00 -7.31 -15.10
N ALA A 318 7.88 -6.01 -15.34
CA ALA A 318 8.91 -5.25 -16.03
C ALA A 318 10.00 -4.79 -15.04
N VAL A 319 11.23 -5.17 -15.33
CA VAL A 319 12.42 -4.83 -14.54
C VAL A 319 13.24 -3.81 -15.34
N PRO A 320 13.64 -2.66 -14.75
CA PRO A 320 14.45 -1.66 -15.44
C PRO A 320 15.72 -2.26 -16.05
N ASP A 321 16.08 -1.84 -17.26
CA ASP A 321 17.27 -2.32 -17.97
C ASP A 321 18.24 -1.17 -18.23
N SER A 322 19.42 -1.23 -17.61
CA SER A 322 20.48 -0.23 -17.80
C SER A 322 21.01 -0.13 -19.24
N SER A 323 20.65 -1.04 -20.14
CA SER A 323 21.00 -0.93 -21.55
C SER A 323 20.29 0.23 -22.27
N ALA A 324 19.18 0.76 -21.73
CA ALA A 324 18.50 1.93 -22.25
C ALA A 324 17.87 2.79 -21.12
N PRO A 325 17.87 4.13 -21.22
CA PRO A 325 17.36 5.03 -20.17
C PRO A 325 15.91 4.78 -19.74
N ASP A 326 15.07 4.30 -20.66
CA ASP A 326 13.66 3.93 -20.45
C ASP A 326 13.40 2.44 -20.76
N GLY A 327 14.48 1.65 -20.82
CA GLY A 327 14.43 0.24 -21.14
C GLY A 327 13.93 -0.60 -19.98
N TYR A 328 13.22 -1.67 -20.30
CA TYR A 328 12.88 -2.71 -19.33
C TYR A 328 12.96 -4.09 -19.97
N LYS A 329 13.23 -5.09 -19.15
CA LYS A 329 13.06 -6.51 -19.49
C LYS A 329 11.83 -7.04 -18.78
N VAL A 330 11.00 -7.79 -19.49
CA VAL A 330 9.81 -8.43 -18.91
C VAL A 330 10.15 -9.84 -18.48
N TYR A 331 9.74 -10.17 -17.26
CA TYR A 331 9.85 -11.50 -16.68
C TYR A 331 8.46 -12.01 -16.27
N TYR A 332 8.31 -13.32 -16.21
CA TYR A 332 7.06 -14.01 -15.87
C TYR A 332 7.22 -14.83 -14.60
N THR A 333 6.22 -14.75 -13.72
CA THR A 333 6.25 -15.46 -12.43
C THR A 333 4.87 -15.96 -12.01
N ASP A 334 4.86 -17.14 -11.41
CA ASP A 334 3.74 -17.79 -10.72
C ASP A 334 4.07 -18.01 -9.24
N THR A 335 5.24 -17.52 -8.78
CA THR A 335 5.82 -17.90 -7.49
C THR A 335 6.38 -16.69 -6.76
N VAL A 336 5.74 -16.35 -5.64
CA VAL A 336 6.23 -15.37 -4.66
C VAL A 336 7.07 -16.09 -3.62
N VAL A 337 8.31 -15.67 -3.43
CA VAL A 337 9.24 -16.21 -2.43
C VAL A 337 9.11 -15.47 -1.10
N MET A 338 8.94 -14.15 -1.18
CA MET A 338 8.78 -13.25 -0.04
C MET A 338 7.74 -12.19 -0.41
N GLY A 339 6.75 -11.98 0.46
CA GLY A 339 5.74 -10.94 0.31
C GLY A 339 5.99 -9.73 1.21
N ALA A 340 5.25 -8.66 0.99
CA ALA A 340 5.24 -7.50 1.87
C ALA A 340 4.36 -7.78 3.11
N GLU A 341 4.91 -8.52 4.07
CA GLU A 341 4.16 -9.03 5.25
C GLU A 341 3.90 -7.97 6.34
N ARG A 342 4.63 -6.85 6.31
CA ARG A 342 4.50 -5.76 7.30
C ARG A 342 3.90 -4.54 6.65
N LEU A 343 3.10 -3.80 7.42
CA LEU A 343 2.52 -2.54 6.97
C LEU A 343 3.60 -1.49 6.66
N PHE A 344 4.70 -1.47 7.44
CA PHE A 344 5.79 -0.53 7.22
C PHE A 344 7.17 -1.20 7.12
N GLY A 345 8.04 -0.55 6.37
CA GLY A 345 9.38 -0.99 6.00
C GLY A 345 9.59 -0.86 4.49
N ARG A 346 10.57 -1.62 3.98
CA ARG A 346 10.97 -1.57 2.58
C ARG A 346 9.98 -2.23 1.61
N HIS A 347 8.90 -2.85 2.13
CA HIS A 347 7.95 -3.68 1.37
C HIS A 347 8.64 -4.61 0.36
N CYS A 348 9.68 -5.31 0.83
CA CYS A 348 10.49 -6.17 -0.03
C CYS A 348 9.66 -7.35 -0.53
N ARG A 349 9.62 -7.54 -1.85
CA ARG A 349 9.02 -8.69 -2.50
C ARG A 349 10.07 -9.41 -3.34
N CYS A 350 10.07 -10.73 -3.28
CA CYS A 350 10.97 -11.57 -4.07
C CYS A 350 10.17 -12.57 -4.90
N PHE A 351 10.50 -12.70 -6.18
CA PHE A 351 9.80 -13.57 -7.12
C PHE A 351 10.77 -14.53 -7.80
N LYS A 352 10.40 -15.81 -7.95
CA LYS A 352 11.09 -16.69 -8.90
C LYS A 352 10.49 -16.45 -10.27
N ALA A 353 11.31 -16.15 -11.26
CA ALA A 353 10.81 -15.73 -12.56
C ALA A 353 11.62 -16.26 -13.74
N THR A 354 11.08 -16.09 -14.94
CA THR A 354 11.75 -16.41 -16.21
C THR A 354 11.54 -15.31 -17.23
N ALA A 355 12.53 -15.04 -18.07
CA ALA A 355 12.38 -14.10 -19.19
C ALA A 355 11.59 -14.71 -20.37
N MET A 356 11.36 -16.03 -20.34
CA MET A 356 10.65 -16.74 -21.39
C MET A 356 9.14 -16.60 -21.21
N LYS A 357 8.48 -15.93 -22.16
CA LYS A 357 7.01 -15.85 -22.18
C LYS A 357 6.41 -17.27 -22.26
N PRO A 358 5.47 -17.63 -21.35
CA PRO A 358 4.77 -18.91 -21.41
C PRO A 358 4.03 -19.04 -22.75
N ARG A 359 4.08 -20.23 -23.34
CA ARG A 359 3.31 -20.56 -24.57
C ARG A 359 1.94 -21.14 -24.26
N GLU A 360 1.79 -21.71 -23.08
CA GLU A 360 0.57 -22.34 -22.58
C GLU A 360 0.24 -21.73 -21.21
N LYS A 361 -1.00 -21.95 -20.76
CA LYS A 361 -1.46 -21.47 -19.46
C LYS A 361 -0.67 -22.16 -18.35
N VAL A 362 -0.17 -21.34 -17.42
CA VAL A 362 0.51 -21.76 -16.21
C VAL A 362 -0.52 -22.27 -15.21
N THR A 363 -0.26 -23.45 -14.66
CA THR A 363 -1.09 -24.12 -13.65
C THR A 363 -0.18 -24.85 -12.67
N GLU A 364 -0.72 -25.40 -11.59
CA GLU A 364 0.06 -26.24 -10.65
C GLU A 364 0.71 -27.45 -11.37
N ASP A 365 0.04 -28.02 -12.37
CA ASP A 365 0.54 -29.15 -13.18
C ASP A 365 1.51 -28.71 -14.30
N ASN A 366 1.55 -27.42 -14.62
CA ASN A 366 2.40 -26.83 -15.65
C ASN A 366 3.05 -25.53 -15.15
N PRO A 367 3.94 -25.61 -14.14
CA PRO A 367 4.55 -24.44 -13.53
C PRO A 367 5.64 -23.85 -14.43
N LEU A 368 6.03 -22.61 -14.14
CA LEU A 368 7.14 -21.98 -14.86
C LEU A 368 8.49 -22.57 -14.47
N GLU A 369 9.37 -22.71 -15.46
CA GLU A 369 10.79 -22.99 -15.22
C GLU A 369 11.52 -21.69 -14.91
N HIS A 370 11.66 -21.37 -13.62
CA HIS A 370 12.31 -20.14 -13.17
C HIS A 370 13.83 -20.19 -13.39
N LYS A 371 14.38 -19.04 -13.79
CA LYS A 371 15.82 -18.85 -14.04
C LYS A 371 16.43 -17.70 -13.25
N VAL A 372 15.62 -16.74 -12.80
CA VAL A 372 16.07 -15.57 -12.04
C VAL A 372 15.27 -15.39 -10.75
N ILE A 373 15.86 -14.68 -9.79
CA ILE A 373 15.12 -14.04 -8.69
C ILE A 373 14.93 -12.57 -9.04
N ILE A 374 13.71 -12.06 -8.95
CA ILE A 374 13.44 -10.62 -8.97
C ILE A 374 13.28 -10.15 -7.53
N LYS A 375 14.00 -9.10 -7.14
CA LYS A 375 13.81 -8.37 -5.89
C LYS A 375 13.23 -6.99 -6.20
N ASP A 376 12.17 -6.65 -5.48
CA ASP A 376 11.37 -5.43 -5.61
C ASP A 376 11.27 -4.80 -4.21
N SER A 377 11.77 -3.58 -4.04
CA SER A 377 11.86 -2.97 -2.71
C SER A 377 11.95 -1.45 -2.74
N TRP A 378 11.70 -0.83 -1.59
CA TRP A 378 11.86 0.60 -1.38
C TRP A 378 13.12 0.88 -0.57
N THR A 379 13.93 1.83 -1.05
CA THR A 379 15.18 2.26 -0.42
C THR A 379 15.08 3.70 0.06
N VAL A 380 15.51 3.95 1.29
CA VAL A 380 15.55 5.31 1.86
C VAL A 380 16.67 6.12 1.20
N PHE A 381 16.35 7.33 0.76
CA PHE A 381 17.27 8.32 0.24
C PHE A 381 17.88 9.11 1.42
N GLY A 382 19.20 9.09 1.58
CA GLY A 382 19.86 9.77 2.71
C GLY A 382 21.34 10.04 2.50
N THR A 383 21.75 11.31 2.62
CA THR A 383 23.10 11.84 2.36
C THR A 383 24.09 11.67 3.53
N ALA A 384 24.04 10.56 4.27
CA ALA A 384 25.10 10.23 5.24
C ALA A 384 25.12 8.72 5.56
N PRO A 385 26.31 8.11 5.70
CA PRO A 385 26.42 6.73 6.17
C PRO A 385 26.07 6.66 7.66
N ASP A 386 25.29 5.65 8.05
CA ASP A 386 25.22 5.19 9.43
C ASP A 386 26.65 4.91 9.93
N THR A 387 27.24 5.81 10.71
CA THR A 387 28.34 5.45 11.59
C THR A 387 27.74 4.67 12.75
N PRO A 388 28.13 3.41 12.98
CA PRO A 388 27.81 2.75 14.24
C PRO A 388 28.50 3.54 15.34
N GLU A 389 27.76 3.93 16.37
CA GLU A 389 28.36 4.44 17.60
C GLU A 389 29.40 3.44 18.08
N ALA A 390 30.65 3.88 18.16
CA ALA A 390 31.71 3.13 18.80
C ALA A 390 31.27 2.87 20.25
N GLY A 391 31.03 1.60 20.58
CA GLY A 391 30.82 1.17 21.95
C GLY A 391 31.93 1.76 22.83
N GLY A 392 31.54 2.68 23.71
CA GLY A 392 32.44 3.33 24.64
C GLY A 392 33.12 2.28 25.50
N GLY A 393 34.45 2.20 25.37
CA GLY A 393 35.29 1.37 26.23
C GLY A 393 35.17 1.82 27.68
N GLY A 394 34.68 0.92 28.53
CA GLY A 394 34.84 0.96 29.98
C GLY A 394 35.37 -0.38 30.45
N GLU A 395 36.59 -0.39 30.98
CA GLU A 395 37.21 -1.55 31.64
C GLU A 395 36.37 -2.04 32.85
N PRO A 396 36.48 -3.33 33.23
CA PRO A 396 35.63 -3.92 34.26
C PRO A 396 36.18 -3.62 35.66
N ALA A 397 35.34 -3.04 36.53
CA ALA A 397 35.57 -3.05 37.96
C ALA A 397 34.69 -4.12 38.61
N SER A 398 35.34 -4.99 39.39
CA SER A 398 34.79 -6.06 40.21
C SER A 398 33.91 -5.56 41.35
N ASP A 399 32.81 -6.28 41.61
CA ASP A 399 32.31 -6.74 42.92
C ASP A 399 30.79 -6.56 43.10
N GLY A 400 30.15 -7.63 43.62
CA GLY A 400 28.96 -7.50 44.46
C GLY A 400 27.66 -8.06 43.87
N LEU A 401 27.38 -9.32 44.19
CA LEU A 401 26.09 -10.00 44.02
C LEU A 401 24.96 -9.31 44.79
N GLY A 402 23.78 -9.21 44.18
CA GLY A 402 22.51 -8.87 44.84
C GLY A 402 21.33 -9.00 43.88
N ASP A 403 20.50 -10.02 44.11
CA ASP A 403 19.36 -10.43 43.30
C ASP A 403 18.24 -9.38 43.18
N GLU A 404 17.85 -9.04 41.95
CA GLU A 404 16.48 -8.67 41.54
C GLU A 404 16.31 -9.02 40.03
N GLN A 405 15.71 -10.17 39.73
CA GLN A 405 15.44 -10.59 38.35
C GLN A 405 14.16 -9.93 37.81
N GLN A 406 14.30 -8.79 37.13
CA GLN A 406 13.39 -8.38 36.06
C GLN A 406 13.88 -9.00 34.74
N GLN A 407 13.22 -10.05 34.30
CA GLN A 407 13.45 -10.66 32.99
C GLN A 407 12.77 -9.80 31.92
N GLN A 408 13.52 -8.86 31.34
CA GLN A 408 13.18 -8.24 30.06
C GLN A 408 13.28 -9.31 28.96
N VAL A 409 12.13 -9.68 28.40
CA VAL A 409 12.04 -10.49 27.18
C VAL A 409 12.44 -9.61 26.00
N GLY A 410 13.70 -9.70 25.61
CA GLY A 410 14.23 -9.08 24.40
C GLY A 410 13.72 -9.80 23.15
N GLY A 411 12.58 -9.36 22.64
CA GLY A 411 12.23 -9.56 21.24
C GLY A 411 12.97 -8.51 20.40
N MET A 412 13.69 -8.94 19.37
CA MET A 412 14.30 -8.07 18.36
C MET A 412 13.20 -7.24 17.66
N VAL A 413 12.87 -6.09 18.25
CA VAL A 413 12.47 -4.92 17.49
C VAL A 413 13.74 -4.55 16.71
N ARG A 414 13.72 -4.70 15.39
CA ARG A 414 14.74 -4.04 14.56
C ARG A 414 14.56 -2.56 14.86
N ASP A 415 15.51 -1.98 15.59
CA ASP A 415 15.50 -0.58 15.95
C ASP A 415 15.22 0.24 14.69
N ILE A 416 14.11 0.99 14.73
CA ILE A 416 13.92 2.11 13.83
C ILE A 416 15.06 3.07 14.19
N PRO A 417 15.95 3.44 13.26
CA PRO A 417 17.05 4.32 13.59
C PRO A 417 16.47 5.60 14.20
N GLN A 418 16.91 5.94 15.42
CA GLN A 418 16.62 7.25 15.98
C GLN A 418 17.14 8.30 15.00
N SER A 419 16.25 9.23 14.67
CA SER A 419 16.38 10.30 13.68
C SER A 419 17.82 10.80 13.49
N SER A 420 18.43 10.43 12.36
CA SER A 420 19.50 11.24 11.77
C SER A 420 18.95 12.65 11.48
N PRO A 421 19.77 13.71 11.54
CA PRO A 421 19.31 15.07 11.31
C PRO A 421 18.64 15.15 9.93
N ALA A 422 17.37 15.57 9.94
CA ALA A 422 16.47 15.52 8.80
C ALA A 422 17.12 16.14 7.56
N THR A 423 17.52 15.28 6.62
CA THR A 423 17.86 15.72 5.28
C THR A 423 16.59 16.21 4.62
N ALA A 424 16.59 17.45 4.09
CA ALA A 424 15.52 17.91 3.23
C ALA A 424 15.29 16.88 2.11
N TRP A 425 14.04 16.68 1.69
CA TRP A 425 13.75 15.80 0.56
C TRP A 425 14.59 16.23 -0.67
N PRO A 426 15.05 15.27 -1.49
CA PRO A 426 15.83 15.57 -2.68
C PRO A 426 15.09 16.55 -3.60
N THR A 427 15.83 17.45 -4.19
CA THR A 427 15.31 18.36 -5.22
C THR A 427 14.96 17.57 -6.49
N GLU A 428 14.15 18.15 -7.37
CA GLU A 428 13.90 17.54 -8.69
C GLU A 428 15.19 17.34 -9.49
N GLN A 429 16.19 18.20 -9.30
CA GLN A 429 17.49 18.06 -9.95
C GLN A 429 18.28 16.87 -9.40
N ASP A 430 18.21 16.61 -8.09
CA ASP A 430 18.82 15.42 -7.48
C ASP A 430 18.19 14.14 -8.04
N LEU A 431 16.86 14.12 -8.13
CA LEU A 431 16.09 13.01 -8.71
C LEU A 431 16.38 12.81 -10.20
N ALA A 432 16.48 13.88 -10.97
CA ALA A 432 16.81 13.80 -12.41
C ALA A 432 18.22 13.22 -12.65
N ASN A 433 19.12 13.34 -11.67
CA ASN A 433 20.48 12.81 -11.74
C ASN A 433 20.70 11.60 -10.82
N VAL A 434 19.63 10.93 -10.36
CA VAL A 434 19.72 9.84 -9.37
C VAL A 434 20.70 8.73 -9.77
N ASP A 435 20.81 8.44 -11.07
CA ASP A 435 21.72 7.44 -11.63
C ASP A 435 23.20 7.87 -11.59
N ARG A 436 23.46 9.15 -11.29
CA ARG A 436 24.79 9.78 -11.15
C ARG A 436 25.07 10.23 -9.72
N VAL A 437 24.12 10.06 -8.80
CA VAL A 437 24.33 10.39 -7.39
C VAL A 437 25.41 9.47 -6.84
N ASP A 438 26.32 10.05 -6.04
CA ASP A 438 27.37 9.30 -5.36
C ASP A 438 26.76 8.13 -4.57
N PRO A 439 27.20 6.87 -4.79
CA PRO A 439 26.69 5.70 -4.06
C PRO A 439 26.81 5.80 -2.53
N SER A 440 27.71 6.66 -2.02
CA SER A 440 27.80 6.96 -0.58
C SER A 440 26.66 7.84 -0.06
N LEU A 441 26.00 8.60 -0.94
CA LEU A 441 24.85 9.45 -0.67
C LEU A 441 23.50 8.78 -0.97
N LEU A 442 23.52 7.69 -1.75
CA LEU A 442 22.35 6.87 -2.06
C LEU A 442 22.79 5.41 -2.14
N ARG A 443 22.49 4.64 -1.09
CA ARG A 443 22.74 3.20 -1.10
C ARG A 443 21.99 2.58 -2.28
N SER A 444 22.73 1.95 -3.18
CA SER A 444 22.17 1.27 -4.33
C SER A 444 22.76 -0.13 -4.40
N GLU A 445 21.98 -1.12 -3.95
CA GLU A 445 22.37 -2.53 -4.07
C GLU A 445 22.65 -2.89 -5.53
N VAL A 446 21.86 -2.33 -6.46
CA VAL A 446 22.08 -2.50 -7.91
C VAL A 446 23.47 -2.00 -8.33
N ALA A 447 23.93 -0.84 -7.84
CA ALA A 447 25.27 -0.33 -8.15
C ALA A 447 26.37 -1.21 -7.55
N LEU A 448 26.18 -1.70 -6.32
CA LEU A 448 27.13 -2.60 -5.66
C LEU A 448 27.24 -3.93 -6.40
N LEU A 449 26.11 -4.53 -6.79
CA LEU A 449 26.09 -5.78 -7.57
C LEU A 449 26.76 -5.61 -8.94
N ARG A 450 26.60 -4.47 -9.61
CA ARG A 450 27.34 -4.15 -10.84
C ARG A 450 28.84 -4.08 -10.58
N LYS A 451 29.27 -3.35 -9.55
CA LYS A 451 30.69 -3.23 -9.18
C LYS A 451 31.31 -4.59 -8.88
N ILE A 452 30.62 -5.45 -8.12
CA ILE A 452 31.07 -6.83 -7.86
C ILE A 452 31.16 -7.61 -9.17
N GLY A 453 30.12 -7.56 -10.00
CA GLY A 453 30.07 -8.24 -11.29
C GLY A 453 31.23 -7.86 -12.22
N ASP A 454 31.51 -6.57 -12.36
CA ASP A 454 32.59 -6.03 -13.20
C ASP A 454 33.97 -6.39 -12.64
N ALA A 455 34.17 -6.28 -11.32
CA ALA A 455 35.45 -6.57 -10.67
C ALA A 455 35.81 -8.06 -10.70
N LEU A 456 34.80 -8.93 -10.60
CA LEU A 456 34.98 -10.39 -10.55
C LEU A 456 34.73 -11.08 -11.90
N GLU A 457 34.52 -10.34 -13.00
CA GLU A 457 34.17 -10.90 -14.32
C GLU A 457 35.17 -11.94 -14.82
N GLN A 458 36.47 -11.76 -14.53
CA GLN A 458 37.54 -12.65 -14.97
C GLN A 458 37.80 -13.83 -14.01
N HIS A 459 37.09 -13.89 -12.88
CA HIS A 459 37.24 -14.93 -11.85
C HIS A 459 36.15 -16.00 -12.01
N GLU A 460 36.26 -16.83 -13.04
CA GLU A 460 35.30 -17.91 -13.33
C GLU A 460 35.08 -18.85 -12.13
N GLU A 461 36.08 -19.03 -11.26
CA GLU A 461 35.99 -19.84 -10.06
C GLU A 461 35.08 -19.27 -8.96
N LEU A 462 34.68 -18.00 -9.08
CA LEU A 462 33.77 -17.31 -8.17
C LEU A 462 32.36 -17.14 -8.79
N ASP A 463 32.17 -17.53 -10.05
CA ASP A 463 30.87 -17.44 -10.70
C ASP A 463 29.83 -18.32 -9.99
N GLY A 464 28.66 -17.74 -9.76
CA GLY A 464 27.58 -18.36 -8.97
C GLY A 464 27.72 -18.24 -7.45
N LEU A 465 28.86 -17.77 -6.91
CA LEU A 465 29.03 -17.58 -5.45
C LEU A 465 28.46 -16.26 -4.93
N TYR A 466 28.16 -15.32 -5.84
CA TYR A 466 27.50 -14.05 -5.59
C TYR A 466 26.39 -13.81 -6.64
N PRO A 467 25.43 -12.90 -6.39
CA PRO A 467 24.36 -12.64 -7.32
C PRO A 467 24.88 -11.84 -8.50
N ARG A 468 24.67 -12.35 -9.71
CA ARG A 468 24.90 -11.63 -10.96
C ARG A 468 23.63 -10.89 -11.37
N LEU A 469 23.77 -9.61 -11.64
CA LEU A 469 22.66 -8.76 -12.08
C LEU A 469 22.32 -9.03 -13.56
N GLU A 470 21.08 -9.38 -13.87
CA GLU A 470 20.58 -9.59 -15.24
C GLU A 470 19.93 -8.32 -15.82
N ALA A 471 19.26 -7.58 -14.96
CA ALA A 471 18.61 -6.29 -15.20
C ALA A 471 18.34 -5.64 -13.84
N GLY A 472 18.27 -4.32 -13.79
CA GLY A 472 17.89 -3.64 -12.56
C GLY A 472 18.09 -2.14 -12.56
N GLY A 473 17.36 -1.46 -11.69
CA GLY A 473 17.50 -0.03 -11.48
C GLY A 473 16.30 0.55 -10.74
N TRP A 474 16.21 1.88 -10.78
CA TRP A 474 15.10 2.61 -10.21
C TRP A 474 13.84 2.40 -11.05
N VAL A 475 12.72 2.10 -10.38
CA VAL A 475 11.43 1.94 -11.03
C VAL A 475 10.93 3.32 -11.47
N ARG A 476 10.46 3.40 -12.72
CA ARG A 476 9.82 4.59 -13.27
C ARG A 476 8.41 4.23 -13.70
N GLN A 477 7.46 5.11 -13.43
CA GLN A 477 6.04 4.92 -13.74
C GLN A 477 5.57 6.00 -14.71
N GLY A 478 4.54 5.69 -15.52
CA GLY A 478 3.97 6.64 -16.47
C GLY A 478 3.32 7.84 -15.77
N ARG A 479 3.51 9.04 -16.32
CA ARG A 479 2.81 10.27 -15.93
C ARG A 479 2.54 11.08 -17.20
N GLY A 480 1.37 10.84 -17.80
CA GLY A 480 1.09 11.31 -19.16
C GLY A 480 2.09 10.68 -20.13
N ASP A 481 2.74 11.50 -20.95
CA ASP A 481 3.74 11.04 -21.94
C ASP A 481 5.15 10.83 -21.34
N ASN A 482 5.35 11.07 -20.05
CA ASN A 482 6.65 11.02 -19.39
C ASN A 482 6.76 9.84 -18.42
N LEU A 483 7.99 9.38 -18.17
CA LEU A 483 8.31 8.46 -17.09
C LEU A 483 8.90 9.22 -15.90
N VAL A 484 8.37 8.99 -14.70
CA VAL A 484 8.84 9.62 -13.46
C VAL A 484 9.33 8.56 -12.48
N LEU A 485 10.35 8.89 -11.69
CA LEU A 485 10.86 8.00 -10.65
C LEU A 485 9.79 7.72 -9.62
N ASP A 486 9.58 6.43 -9.35
CA ASP A 486 8.66 6.02 -8.32
C ASP A 486 9.27 6.26 -6.94
N SER A 487 8.61 7.09 -6.14
CA SER A 487 9.18 7.71 -4.94
C SER A 487 8.10 8.07 -3.93
N THR A 488 8.50 8.38 -2.68
CA THR A 488 7.57 8.91 -1.66
C THR A 488 6.77 10.09 -2.17
N ARG A 489 7.38 11.02 -2.91
CA ARG A 489 6.69 12.17 -3.50
C ARG A 489 5.59 11.76 -4.48
N GLU A 490 5.81 10.74 -5.29
CA GLU A 490 4.78 10.25 -6.22
C GLU A 490 3.66 9.46 -5.51
N MET A 491 3.90 8.98 -4.28
CA MET A 491 2.91 8.27 -3.47
C MET A 491 1.98 9.21 -2.68
N ILE A 492 2.51 10.27 -2.07
CA ILE A 492 1.73 11.14 -1.16
C ILE A 492 1.61 12.60 -1.63
N GLY A 493 2.42 13.02 -2.61
CA GLY A 493 2.45 14.41 -3.09
C GLY A 493 3.38 15.31 -2.28
N GLY A 494 3.06 16.61 -2.29
CA GLY A 494 3.86 17.65 -1.66
C GLY A 494 3.55 17.81 -0.17
N LEU A 495 4.35 17.17 0.69
CA LEU A 495 4.30 17.38 2.14
C LEU A 495 4.87 18.75 2.51
N SER A 496 4.39 19.33 3.63
CA SER A 496 5.00 20.53 4.22
C SER A 496 6.43 20.27 4.69
N ASP A 497 7.25 21.31 4.83
CA ASP A 497 8.64 21.16 5.31
C ASP A 497 8.73 20.43 6.66
N GLU A 498 7.73 20.58 7.53
CA GLU A 498 7.65 19.84 8.80
C GLU A 498 7.35 18.36 8.59
N GLN A 499 6.33 18.06 7.80
CA GLN A 499 5.95 16.69 7.46
C GLN A 499 7.07 15.96 6.71
N GLN A 500 7.83 16.66 5.86
CA GLN A 500 9.01 16.11 5.17
C GLN A 500 10.12 15.70 6.14
N ARG A 501 10.36 16.46 7.22
CA ARG A 501 11.40 16.11 8.21
C ARG A 501 11.09 14.81 8.93
N ASP A 502 9.81 14.53 9.16
CA ASP A 502 9.36 13.32 9.84
C ASP A 502 9.10 12.15 8.89
N THR A 503 9.23 12.37 7.58
CA THR A 503 8.91 11.39 6.55
C THR A 503 10.15 10.98 5.74
N PRO A 504 10.58 9.71 5.83
CA PRO A 504 11.65 9.20 4.99
C PRO A 504 11.32 9.33 3.51
N PHE A 505 12.21 9.95 2.73
CA PHE A 505 12.11 9.92 1.29
C PHE A 505 12.61 8.57 0.79
N CYS A 506 11.78 7.83 0.07
CA CYS A 506 12.10 6.51 -0.46
C CYS A 506 12.04 6.52 -1.98
N LEU A 507 12.91 5.70 -2.59
CA LEU A 507 12.92 5.40 -4.01
C LEU A 507 12.63 3.91 -4.21
N HIS A 508 11.84 3.59 -5.23
CA HIS A 508 11.52 2.22 -5.58
C HIS A 508 12.60 1.63 -6.49
N VAL A 509 13.14 0.48 -6.13
CA VAL A 509 14.17 -0.25 -6.89
C VAL A 509 13.68 -1.65 -7.22
N ARG A 510 13.99 -2.11 -8.44
CA ARG A 510 13.70 -3.47 -8.89
C ARG A 510 14.83 -4.02 -9.71
N TYR A 511 15.17 -5.29 -9.49
CA TYR A 511 16.24 -5.96 -10.21
C TYR A 511 16.08 -7.47 -10.24
N ALA A 512 16.60 -8.08 -11.29
CA ALA A 512 16.63 -9.52 -11.51
C ALA A 512 18.07 -10.03 -11.40
N MET A 513 18.25 -11.17 -10.73
CA MET A 513 19.56 -11.75 -10.45
C MET A 513 19.59 -13.28 -10.61
N THR A 514 20.79 -13.80 -10.84
CA THR A 514 21.14 -15.23 -10.90
C THR A 514 22.34 -15.54 -10.00
N PRO A 515 22.53 -16.79 -9.53
CA PRO A 515 21.64 -17.94 -9.64
C PRO A 515 20.53 -17.93 -8.58
N ILE A 516 19.58 -18.88 -8.69
CA ILE A 516 18.55 -19.12 -7.67
C ILE A 516 19.11 -20.07 -6.60
N GLY A 517 19.18 -19.60 -5.35
CA GLY A 517 19.57 -20.40 -4.18
C GLY A 517 18.38 -20.87 -3.34
N LYS A 518 18.68 -21.78 -2.40
CA LYS A 518 17.80 -22.21 -1.31
C LYS A 518 18.39 -21.78 0.04
N PRO A 519 17.59 -21.46 1.06
CA PRO A 519 18.09 -21.08 2.38
C PRO A 519 19.09 -22.09 2.97
N LEU A 520 20.04 -21.61 3.78
CA LEU A 520 21.04 -22.45 4.44
C LEU A 520 20.42 -23.61 5.25
N CYS A 521 19.21 -23.45 5.78
CA CYS A 521 18.52 -24.51 6.51
C CYS A 521 18.09 -25.70 5.63
N GLU A 522 18.15 -25.60 4.30
CA GLU A 522 17.88 -26.69 3.35
C GLU A 522 19.14 -27.52 3.00
N VAL A 523 20.25 -27.37 3.72
CA VAL A 523 21.39 -28.30 3.60
C VAL A 523 21.01 -29.67 4.16
N GLU A 524 21.38 -30.74 3.45
CA GLU A 524 20.99 -32.11 3.78
C GLU A 524 22.10 -32.86 4.55
N SER A 525 23.33 -32.33 4.58
CA SER A 525 24.44 -32.98 5.27
C SER A 525 25.54 -32.01 5.72
N VAL A 526 26.35 -32.46 6.68
CA VAL A 526 27.53 -31.72 7.17
C VAL A 526 28.53 -31.39 6.03
N PRO A 527 28.84 -32.31 5.09
CA PRO A 527 29.64 -31.96 3.91
C PRO A 527 29.07 -30.81 3.07
N GLU A 528 27.75 -30.77 2.83
CA GLU A 528 27.15 -29.65 2.08
C GLU A 528 27.32 -28.33 2.82
N LEU A 529 27.08 -28.33 4.13
CA LEU A 529 27.30 -27.15 4.97
C LEU A 529 28.75 -26.66 4.89
N ILE A 530 29.73 -27.57 4.97
CA ILE A 530 31.16 -27.22 4.87
C ILE A 530 31.46 -26.57 3.51
N ILE A 531 30.93 -27.12 2.41
CA ILE A 531 31.11 -26.56 1.06
C ILE A 531 30.51 -25.16 0.98
N VAL A 532 29.25 -25.01 1.42
CA VAL A 532 28.54 -23.71 1.38
C VAL A 532 29.30 -22.63 2.16
N ILE A 533 29.72 -22.93 3.39
CA ILE A 533 30.45 -21.96 4.22
C ILE A 533 31.82 -21.64 3.62
N PHE A 534 32.53 -22.64 3.10
CA PHE A 534 33.82 -22.44 2.44
C PHE A 534 33.71 -21.49 1.24
N ASP A 535 32.72 -21.71 0.37
CA ASP A 535 32.50 -20.90 -0.81
C ASP A 535 32.06 -19.47 -0.45
N VAL A 536 31.17 -19.31 0.54
CA VAL A 536 30.77 -17.98 1.04
C VAL A 536 31.96 -17.22 1.61
N MET A 537 32.85 -17.87 2.37
CA MET A 537 34.05 -17.21 2.89
C MET A 537 34.99 -16.77 1.77
N ARG A 538 35.19 -17.61 0.74
CA ARG A 538 35.98 -17.26 -0.44
C ARG A 538 35.37 -16.08 -1.20
N CYS A 539 34.07 -16.12 -1.44
CA CYS A 539 33.31 -15.05 -2.08
C CYS A 539 33.43 -13.74 -1.32
N TYR A 540 33.22 -13.77 0.00
CA TYR A 540 33.37 -12.61 0.87
C TYR A 540 34.76 -11.99 0.81
N MET A 541 35.83 -12.82 0.82
CA MET A 541 37.21 -12.32 0.69
C MET A 541 37.43 -11.58 -0.63
N ALA A 542 36.95 -12.14 -1.74
CA ALA A 542 37.08 -11.52 -3.06
C ALA A 542 36.26 -10.21 -3.17
N ILE A 543 35.03 -10.19 -2.64
CA ILE A 543 34.20 -8.98 -2.59
C ILE A 543 34.87 -7.89 -1.73
N ASN A 544 35.48 -8.26 -0.61
CA ASN A 544 36.21 -7.32 0.23
C ASN A 544 37.45 -6.73 -0.47
N GLU A 545 38.14 -7.52 -1.30
CA GLU A 545 39.23 -7.03 -2.17
C GLU A 545 38.73 -6.05 -3.25
N CYS A 546 37.45 -6.13 -3.64
CA CYS A 546 36.80 -5.16 -4.52
C CYS A 546 36.44 -3.83 -3.81
N GLY A 547 36.79 -3.69 -2.52
CA GLY A 547 36.42 -2.54 -1.70
C GLY A 547 34.95 -2.54 -1.31
N ILE A 548 34.34 -3.72 -1.10
CA ILE A 548 32.94 -3.82 -0.66
C ILE A 548 32.88 -4.65 0.61
N LEU A 549 32.32 -4.05 1.67
CA LEU A 549 32.10 -4.71 2.95
C LEU A 549 30.61 -5.06 3.12
N HIS A 550 30.27 -6.36 3.16
CA HIS A 550 28.86 -6.82 3.21
C HIS A 550 28.07 -6.34 4.44
N ARG A 551 28.71 -6.32 5.62
CA ARG A 551 28.16 -5.94 6.94
C ARG A 551 26.95 -6.73 7.48
N ASP A 552 26.22 -7.48 6.65
CA ASP A 552 25.05 -8.27 7.08
C ASP A 552 25.21 -9.78 6.80
N ILE A 553 26.24 -10.40 7.37
CA ILE A 553 26.44 -11.86 7.23
C ILE A 553 25.57 -12.57 8.26
N SER A 554 24.58 -13.32 7.79
CA SER A 554 23.68 -14.12 8.63
C SER A 554 23.31 -15.44 7.91
N ASP A 555 22.68 -16.35 8.65
CA ASP A 555 22.13 -17.60 8.09
C ASP A 555 21.04 -17.37 7.03
N ASN A 556 20.35 -16.23 7.09
CA ASN A 556 19.33 -15.84 6.10
C ASN A 556 19.92 -15.31 4.79
N ASN A 557 21.18 -14.84 4.81
CA ASN A 557 21.87 -14.27 3.65
C ASN A 557 22.85 -15.24 3.00
N ILE A 558 22.89 -16.49 3.51
CA ILE A 558 23.67 -17.57 2.95
C ILE A 558 22.72 -18.59 2.33
N MET A 559 22.98 -18.91 1.06
CA MET A 559 22.16 -19.83 0.28
C MET A 559 22.99 -21.02 -0.21
N ILE A 560 22.34 -22.18 -0.38
CA ILE A 560 22.89 -23.32 -1.10
C ILE A 560 22.32 -23.35 -2.53
N VAL A 561 23.19 -23.50 -3.51
CA VAL A 561 22.82 -23.64 -4.93
C VAL A 561 23.13 -25.06 -5.38
N ARG A 562 22.15 -25.71 -6.05
CA ARG A 562 22.29 -27.06 -6.61
C ARG A 562 22.02 -27.03 -8.12
N PRO A 563 23.03 -26.69 -8.94
CA PRO A 563 22.86 -26.61 -10.39
C PRO A 563 22.64 -28.00 -11.01
N ILE A 564 21.84 -28.07 -12.08
CA ILE A 564 21.60 -29.32 -12.79
C ILE A 564 22.90 -29.79 -13.45
N GLY A 565 23.42 -30.94 -13.02
CA GLY A 565 24.66 -31.51 -13.56
C GLY A 565 25.94 -30.79 -13.12
N GLY A 566 25.86 -29.89 -12.14
CA GLY A 566 27.03 -29.18 -11.58
C GLY A 566 27.29 -29.54 -10.12
N HIS A 567 28.31 -28.91 -9.54
CA HIS A 567 28.64 -29.05 -8.13
C HIS A 567 27.80 -28.11 -7.28
N ILE A 568 27.41 -28.58 -6.09
CA ILE A 568 26.81 -27.72 -5.07
C ILE A 568 27.81 -26.64 -4.66
N HIS A 569 27.31 -25.46 -4.35
CA HIS A 569 28.13 -24.34 -3.87
C HIS A 569 27.31 -23.41 -2.98
N GLY A 570 28.03 -22.60 -2.21
CA GLY A 570 27.44 -21.51 -1.42
C GLY A 570 27.22 -20.25 -2.25
N LEU A 571 26.18 -19.49 -1.92
CA LEU A 571 25.86 -18.19 -2.50
C LEU A 571 25.64 -17.18 -1.37
N LEU A 572 26.37 -16.06 -1.40
CA LEU A 572 26.18 -14.93 -0.48
C LEU A 572 25.24 -13.90 -1.14
N ILE A 573 24.17 -13.49 -0.45
CA ILE A 573 23.16 -12.56 -0.98
C ILE A 573 22.91 -11.38 -0.03
N ASP A 574 22.08 -10.44 -0.48
CA ASP A 574 21.54 -9.29 0.28
C ASP A 574 22.59 -8.23 0.62
N PHE A 575 22.93 -7.42 -0.39
CA PHE A 575 23.95 -6.37 -0.29
C PHE A 575 23.36 -5.01 0.12
N ASP A 576 22.11 -4.95 0.56
CA ASP A 576 21.45 -3.71 0.98
C ASP A 576 22.17 -2.98 2.13
N CYS A 577 22.77 -3.76 3.04
CA CYS A 577 23.54 -3.23 4.16
C CYS A 577 25.02 -3.04 3.84
N ALA A 578 25.47 -3.38 2.63
CA ALA A 578 26.89 -3.32 2.29
C ALA A 578 27.39 -1.87 2.19
N LEU A 579 28.71 -1.71 2.34
CA LEU A 579 29.41 -0.43 2.27
C LEU A 579 30.50 -0.50 1.21
N ASP A 580 30.51 0.47 0.31
CA ASP A 580 31.65 0.71 -0.56
C ASP A 580 32.77 1.41 0.22
N THR A 581 33.95 0.79 0.30
CA THR A 581 35.13 1.24 1.06
C THR A 581 36.27 1.74 0.18
N SER A 582 36.07 1.79 -1.15
CA SER A 582 37.10 2.22 -2.11
C SER A 582 37.40 3.72 -2.09
#